data_AF-A0A351C446-F1
#
_entry.id   AF-A0A351C446-F1
#
_cell.length_a   1.000
_cell.length_b   1.000
_cell.length_c   1.000
_cell.angle_alpha   90.00
_cell.angle_beta   90.00
_cell.angle_gamma   90.00
#
_symmetry.space_group_name_H-M   'P 1'
#
loop_
_entity.id
_entity.type
_entity.pdbx_description
1 polymer ?
#
loop_
_entity_poly.entity_id
_entity_poly.type
_entity_poly.pdbx_seq_one_letter_code
_entity_poly.pdbx_strand_id
1 'polypeptide(L)'
;MKITKKILAGKILDYLHHKITLPELVDWSENALMEGEFDEKDFELLGDITGRLGLADVRAFGLMWEDCEKYLNQLGYKVNIKAEAI
;
A
#
# COMPACT_ATOMS: atom_id res chain seq x y z
N MET A 1 -14.55 -6.54 -3.33
CA MET A 1 -14.54 -5.08 -3.07
C MET A 1 -13.82 -4.38 -4.22
N LYS A 2 -14.32 -3.24 -4.73
CA LYS A 2 -13.59 -2.52 -5.77
C LYS A 2 -12.36 -1.83 -5.20
N ILE A 3 -11.16 -2.24 -5.62
CA ILE A 3 -9.89 -1.64 -5.23
C ILE A 3 -9.59 -0.46 -6.17
N THR A 4 -9.30 0.70 -5.58
CA THR A 4 -8.99 1.94 -6.32
C THR A 4 -7.71 2.54 -5.77
N LYS A 5 -7.13 3.52 -6.50
CA LYS A 5 -5.95 4.26 -6.03
C LYS A 5 -6.13 4.84 -4.62
N LYS A 6 -7.32 5.37 -4.33
CA LYS A 6 -7.65 5.95 -3.02
C LYS A 6 -7.63 4.91 -1.91
N ILE A 7 -8.18 3.72 -2.15
CA ILE A 7 -8.24 2.65 -1.15
C ILE A 7 -6.82 2.13 -0.87
N LEU A 8 -6.05 1.86 -1.93
CA LEU A 8 -4.69 1.36 -1.80
C LEU A 8 -3.77 2.37 -1.11
N ALA A 9 -3.85 3.66 -1.48
CA ALA A 9 -3.13 4.73 -0.79
C ALA A 9 -3.54 4.83 0.69
N GLY A 10 -4.84 4.69 0.99
CA GLY A 10 -5.35 4.68 2.35
C GLY A 10 -4.69 3.60 3.22
N LYS A 11 -4.51 2.39 2.69
CA LYS A 11 -3.87 1.28 3.40
C LYS A 11 -2.39 1.53 3.68
N ILE A 12 -1.66 2.05 2.70
CA ILE A 12 -0.26 2.46 2.90
C ILE A 12 -0.17 3.55 3.98
N LEU A 13 -1.07 4.55 3.93
CA LEU A 13 -1.10 5.62 4.93
C LEU A 13 -1.50 5.13 6.33
N ASP A 14 -2.40 4.16 6.44
CA ASP A 14 -2.77 3.57 7.73
C ASP A 14 -1.60 2.81 8.35
N TYR A 15 -0.78 2.13 7.52
CA TYR A 15 0.47 1.51 7.97
C TYR A 15 1.50 2.56 8.43
N LEU A 16 1.75 3.59 7.63
CA LEU A 16 2.71 4.66 7.96
C LEU A 16 2.32 5.45 9.23
N HIS A 17 1.02 5.60 9.50
CA HIS A 17 0.52 6.22 10.72
C HIS A 17 0.34 5.24 11.88
N HIS A 18 0.85 4.00 11.77
CA HIS A 18 0.74 2.96 12.79
C HIS A 18 -0.70 2.65 13.24
N LYS A 19 -1.69 2.86 12.36
CA LYS A 19 -3.08 2.42 12.61
C LYS A 19 -3.27 0.94 12.32
N ILE A 20 -2.46 0.41 11.41
CA ILE A 20 -2.33 -1.03 11.14
C ILE A 20 -0.85 -1.40 11.17
N THR A 21 -0.59 -2.67 11.45
CA THR A 21 0.72 -3.30 11.44
C THR A 21 1.12 -3.74 10.03
N LEU A 22 2.40 -4.09 9.83
CA LEU A 22 2.87 -4.64 8.56
C LEU A 22 2.14 -5.96 8.20
N PRO A 23 1.97 -6.94 9.12
CA PRO A 23 1.21 -8.15 8.80
C PRO A 23 -0.24 -7.86 8.39
N GLU A 24 -0.93 -6.92 9.03
CA GLU A 24 -2.30 -6.55 8.63
C GLU A 24 -2.36 -5.90 7.24
N LEU A 25 -1.31 -5.20 6.81
CA LEU A 25 -1.19 -4.66 5.45
C LEU A 25 -0.93 -5.77 4.43
N VAL A 26 -0.09 -6.76 4.77
CA VAL A 26 0.19 -7.94 3.95
C VAL A 26 -1.08 -8.76 3.78
N ASP A 27 -1.73 -9.14 4.88
CA ASP A 27 -2.99 -9.91 4.88
C ASP A 27 -4.07 -9.21 4.04
N TRP A 28 -4.20 -7.89 4.17
CA TRP A 28 -5.14 -7.14 3.36
C TRP A 28 -4.80 -7.20 1.86
N SER A 29 -3.52 -7.14 1.52
CA SER A 29 -3.02 -7.17 0.14
C SER A 29 -3.23 -8.54 -0.50
N GLU A 30 -2.95 -9.62 0.22
CA GLU A 30 -3.23 -10.99 -0.22
C GLU A 30 -4.72 -11.21 -0.48
N ASN A 31 -5.58 -10.82 0.46
CA ASN A 31 -7.03 -10.89 0.29
C ASN A 31 -7.52 -10.04 -0.89
N ALA A 32 -6.94 -8.86 -1.11
CA ALA A 32 -7.26 -8.00 -2.24
C ALA A 32 -6.86 -8.62 -3.59
N LEU A 33 -5.78 -9.42 -3.65
CA LEU A 33 -5.41 -10.14 -4.86
C LEU A 33 -6.33 -11.34 -5.14
N MET A 34 -6.80 -12.01 -4.09
CA MET A 34 -7.67 -13.19 -4.22
C MET A 34 -9.13 -12.83 -4.54
N GLU A 35 -9.66 -11.79 -3.89
CA GLU A 35 -11.10 -11.48 -3.90
C GLU A 35 -11.41 -10.03 -4.33
N GLY A 36 -10.38 -9.22 -4.57
CA GLY A 36 -10.54 -7.82 -4.96
C GLY A 36 -10.90 -7.67 -6.43
N GLU A 37 -11.70 -6.65 -6.72
CA GLU A 37 -11.98 -6.20 -8.08
C GLU A 37 -11.20 -4.90 -8.31
N PHE A 38 -10.09 -4.95 -9.03
CA PHE A 38 -9.30 -3.75 -9.29
C PHE A 38 -9.98 -2.84 -10.32
N ASP A 39 -9.86 -1.51 -10.15
CA ASP A 39 -10.34 -0.56 -11.15
C ASP A 39 -9.65 -0.79 -12.50
N GLU A 40 -10.45 -1.06 -13.54
CA GLU A 40 -9.96 -1.38 -14.88
C GLU A 40 -8.99 -0.34 -15.46
N LYS A 41 -9.18 0.94 -15.14
CA LYS A 41 -8.32 2.02 -15.67
C LYS A 41 -6.90 1.97 -15.12
N ASP A 42 -6.74 1.43 -13.92
CA ASP A 42 -5.49 1.40 -13.18
C ASP A 42 -5.09 -0.04 -12.81
N PHE A 43 -5.67 -1.05 -13.49
CA PHE A 43 -5.59 -2.45 -13.11
C PHE A 43 -4.15 -2.94 -12.89
N GLU A 44 -3.27 -2.70 -13.87
CA GLU A 44 -1.86 -3.11 -13.81
C GLU A 44 -1.11 -2.43 -12.65
N LEU A 45 -1.32 -1.13 -12.47
CA LEU A 45 -0.66 -0.36 -11.41
C LEU A 45 -1.11 -0.82 -10.03
N LEU A 46 -2.41 -1.00 -9.84
CA LEU A 46 -2.96 -1.45 -8.56
C LEU A 46 -2.53 -2.89 -8.26
N GLY A 47 -2.51 -3.76 -9.27
CA GLY A 47 -2.03 -5.13 -9.15
C GLY A 47 -0.56 -5.23 -8.77
N ASP A 48 0.34 -4.49 -9.42
CA ASP A 48 1.79 -4.50 -9.11
C ASP A 48 2.05 -4.01 -7.68
N ILE A 49 1.46 -2.88 -7.28
CA ILE A 49 1.66 -2.36 -5.92
C ILE A 49 1.07 -3.33 -4.88
N THR A 50 -0.14 -3.84 -5.10
CA THR A 50 -0.78 -4.77 -4.15
C THR A 50 0.00 -6.09 -4.04
N GLY A 51 0.52 -6.60 -5.16
CA GLY A 51 1.41 -7.78 -5.19
C GLY A 51 2.68 -7.59 -4.36
N ARG A 52 3.32 -6.42 -4.48
CA ARG A 52 4.51 -6.09 -3.69
C ARG A 52 4.21 -5.96 -2.20
N LEU A 53 3.08 -5.35 -1.86
CA LEU A 53 2.64 -5.24 -0.46
C LEU A 53 2.30 -6.60 0.16
N GLY A 54 1.75 -7.54 -0.62
CA GLY A 54 1.45 -8.91 -0.18
C GLY A 54 2.69 -9.79 0.07
N LEU A 55 3.90 -9.30 -0.22
CA LEU A 55 5.16 -10.01 0.07
C LEU A 55 6.02 -9.28 1.10
N ALA A 56 5.53 -8.18 1.67
CA ALA A 56 6.34 -7.22 2.41
C ALA A 56 6.87 -7.71 3.77
N ASP A 57 6.32 -8.77 4.32
CA ASP A 57 6.80 -9.43 5.54
C ASP A 57 7.96 -10.40 5.30
N VAL A 58 8.20 -10.77 4.03
CA VAL A 58 9.36 -11.58 3.64
C VAL A 58 10.61 -10.69 3.65
N ARG A 59 11.64 -11.10 4.39
CA ARG A 59 12.88 -10.32 4.60
C ARG A 59 13.52 -9.76 3.31
N ALA A 60 13.47 -10.51 2.20
CA ALA A 60 14.04 -10.09 0.92
C ALA A 60 13.18 -9.04 0.17
N PHE A 61 11.93 -8.86 0.60
CA PHE A 61 10.91 -8.00 -0.02
C PHE A 61 10.35 -6.97 0.97
N GLY A 62 11.09 -6.68 2.04
CA GLY A 62 10.68 -5.74 3.09
C GLY A 62 10.22 -4.39 2.53
N LEU A 63 9.18 -3.82 3.14
CA LEU A 63 8.63 -2.53 2.74
C LEU A 63 9.44 -1.37 3.33
N MET A 64 10.21 -0.68 2.50
CA MET A 64 10.98 0.49 2.91
C MET A 64 10.15 1.77 2.81
N TRP A 65 10.63 2.85 3.45
CA TRP A 65 10.00 4.16 3.33
C TRP A 65 9.94 4.64 1.87
N GLU A 66 11.03 4.47 1.13
CA GLU A 66 11.16 4.88 -0.26
C GLU A 66 10.16 4.17 -1.18
N ASP A 67 9.83 2.90 -0.87
CA ASP A 67 8.80 2.16 -1.57
C ASP A 67 7.42 2.77 -1.31
N CYS A 68 7.11 3.08 -0.05
CA CYS A 68 5.84 3.73 0.32
C CYS A 68 5.68 5.09 -0.39
N GLU A 69 6.73 5.90 -0.40
CA GLU A 69 6.73 7.20 -1.09
C GLU A 69 6.52 7.03 -2.60
N LYS A 70 7.24 6.09 -3.22
CA LYS A 70 7.11 5.78 -4.65
C LYS A 70 5.70 5.34 -5.00
N TYR A 71 5.13 4.40 -4.24
CA TYR A 71 3.76 3.92 -4.48
C TYR A 71 2.75 5.05 -4.32
N LEU A 72 2.84 5.84 -3.24
CA LEU A 72 1.95 6.97 -3.03
C LEU A 72 2.03 7.98 -4.20
N ASN A 73 3.23 8.25 -4.72
CA ASN A 73 3.41 9.10 -5.90
C ASN A 73 2.68 8.55 -7.14
N GLN A 74 2.88 7.26 -7.45
CA GLN A 74 2.20 6.60 -8.58
C GLN A 74 0.67 6.57 -8.41
N LEU A 75 0.19 6.52 -7.17
CA LEU A 75 -1.24 6.58 -6.82
C LEU A 75 -1.81 8.01 -6.85
N GLY A 76 -0.99 9.03 -7.14
CA GLY A 76 -1.40 10.43 -7.29
C GLY A 76 -1.26 11.28 -6.03
N TYR A 77 -0.49 10.81 -5.04
CA TYR A 77 -0.27 11.50 -3.77
C TYR A 77 1.17 12.00 -3.65
N LYS A 78 1.33 13.25 -3.20
CA LYS A 78 2.63 13.78 -2.79
C LYS A 78 2.79 13.60 -1.28
N VAL A 79 3.87 12.96 -0.87
CA VAL A 79 4.18 12.73 0.54
C VAL A 79 4.92 13.93 1.12
N ASN A 80 4.55 14.33 2.34
CA ASN A 80 5.28 15.34 3.12
C ASN A 80 5.36 14.84 4.57
N ILE A 81 6.56 14.65 5.08
CA ILE A 81 6.79 14.19 6.46
C ILE A 81 6.84 15.41 7.39
N LYS A 82 6.19 15.29 8.56
CA LYS A 82 6.31 16.25 9.66
C LYS A 82 6.67 15.49 10.93
N ALA A 83 7.49 16.12 11.77
CA ALA A 83 7.81 15.64 13.11
C ALA A 83 7.45 16.75 14.11
N GLU A 84 6.90 16.36 15.25
CA GLU A 84 6.53 17.25 16.34
C GLU A 84 7.34 16.89 17.57
N ALA A 85 7.68 17.89 18.40
CA ALA A 85 8.32 17.64 19.68
C ALA A 85 7.32 16.94 20.62
N ILE A 86 7.81 15.96 21.38
CA ILE A 86 7.05 15.17 22.36
C ILE A 86 6.93 15.96 23.68
#